data_AF-A0A1Y2T0Z5-F1
#
_entry.id   AF-A0A1Y2T0Z5-F1
#
_cell.length_a   1.000
_cell.length_b   1.000
_cell.length_c   1.000
_cell.angle_alpha   90.00
_cell.angle_beta   90.00
_cell.angle_gamma   90.00
#
_symmetry.space_group_name_H-M   'P 1'
#
loop_
_entity.id
_entity.type
_entity.pdbx_description
1 polymer ?
#
loop_
_entity_poly.entity_id
_entity_poly.type
_entity_poly.pdbx_seq_one_letter_code
_entity_poly.pdbx_strand_id
1 'polypeptide(L)'
;MAKEHSLEYAAWQQAIESQKQAEKQYKKDVKQALSKLKEEQRLYKARVDGAKNAIENAHNTWNKTIATIGELSLYNDRVEAKNSKIQFVAGEDIQIEINASGTVYTTTSTKGGKGVSLGGAVVGGVVAGPLGAVVGGSKNTVTTTNEVHDDRVIYITIRSVTNAFTVQIPANLESSARTFADAVYTTNKNYRNNLEQYQKDVQSLTARLERETADHAQVDLADKAHKDVVANTLAVDAAKRETERCHNLVPVQELEEAKKTKRRNIVIAIAAVVIVVIVLVALYMIGSSQTTASALYDYADIYVRNGAYLI
;
A
#
# COMPACT_ATOMS: atom_id res chain seq x y z
N MET A 1 -29.14 -40.14 -49.20
CA MET A 1 -28.30 -41.35 -49.10
C MET A 1 -27.03 -40.95 -48.37
N ALA A 2 -26.87 -41.39 -47.12
CA ALA A 2 -25.60 -41.24 -46.41
C ALA A 2 -24.58 -42.11 -47.15
N LYS A 3 -23.51 -41.52 -47.69
CA LYS A 3 -22.39 -42.30 -48.21
C LYS A 3 -21.75 -42.99 -47.00
N GLU A 4 -21.80 -44.32 -46.95
CA GLU A 4 -21.02 -45.08 -45.98
C GLU A 4 -19.54 -44.82 -46.30
N HIS A 5 -18.88 -44.12 -45.39
CA HIS A 5 -17.43 -43.97 -45.43
C HIS A 5 -16.79 -45.33 -45.18
N SER A 6 -15.61 -45.57 -45.77
CA SER A 6 -14.84 -46.76 -45.48
C SER A 6 -14.57 -46.92 -43.98
N LEU A 7 -14.43 -48.16 -43.52
CA LEU A 7 -14.12 -48.48 -42.13
C LEU A 7 -12.76 -47.86 -41.74
N GLU A 8 -11.85 -47.76 -42.70
CA GLU A 8 -10.55 -47.13 -42.64
C GLU A 8 -10.64 -45.62 -42.40
N TYR A 9 -11.57 -44.92 -43.09
CA TYR A 9 -11.81 -43.50 -42.87
C TYR A 9 -12.41 -43.23 -41.48
N ALA A 10 -13.33 -44.07 -41.01
CA ALA A 10 -13.86 -43.97 -39.66
C ALA A 10 -12.76 -44.18 -38.59
N ALA A 11 -11.88 -45.16 -38.78
CA ALA A 11 -10.72 -45.41 -37.92
C ALA A 11 -9.74 -44.22 -37.90
N TRP A 12 -9.49 -43.60 -39.05
CA TRP A 12 -8.65 -42.39 -39.14
C TRP A 12 -9.28 -41.19 -38.40
N GLN A 13 -10.60 -40.97 -38.52
CA GLN A 13 -11.29 -39.91 -37.77
C GLN A 13 -11.20 -40.14 -36.25
N GLN A 14 -11.37 -41.39 -35.81
CA GLN A 14 -11.21 -41.76 -34.40
C GLN A 14 -9.78 -41.52 -33.90
N ALA A 15 -8.76 -41.85 -34.72
CA ALA A 15 -7.36 -41.59 -34.39
C ALA A 15 -7.05 -40.09 -34.27
N ILE A 16 -7.59 -39.24 -35.17
CA ILE A 16 -7.47 -37.78 -35.08
C ILE A 16 -8.07 -37.26 -33.76
N GLU A 17 -9.24 -37.75 -33.38
CA GLU A 17 -9.89 -37.30 -32.14
C GLU A 17 -9.12 -37.78 -30.91
N SER A 18 -8.60 -39.00 -30.92
CA SER A 18 -7.70 -39.51 -29.88
C SER A 18 -6.43 -38.66 -29.74
N GLN A 19 -5.80 -38.29 -30.87
CA GLN A 19 -4.64 -37.39 -30.87
C GLN A 19 -4.98 -36.02 -30.28
N LYS A 20 -6.11 -35.41 -30.67
CA LYS A 20 -6.54 -34.13 -30.10
C LYS A 20 -6.78 -34.23 -28.60
N GLN A 21 -7.39 -35.32 -28.14
CA GLN A 21 -7.61 -35.56 -26.71
C GLN A 21 -6.28 -35.71 -25.96
N ALA A 22 -5.32 -36.47 -26.52
CA ALA A 22 -3.98 -36.62 -25.97
C ALA A 22 -3.24 -35.27 -25.89
N GLU A 23 -3.27 -34.47 -26.96
CA GLU A 23 -2.67 -33.13 -26.97
C GLU A 23 -3.33 -32.17 -25.98
N LYS A 24 -4.67 -32.21 -25.88
CA LYS A 24 -5.44 -31.38 -24.94
C LYS A 24 -5.10 -31.75 -23.50
N GLN A 25 -5.01 -33.04 -23.20
CA GLN A 25 -4.67 -33.55 -21.87
C GLN A 25 -3.22 -33.20 -21.52
N TYR A 26 -2.27 -33.44 -22.42
CA TYR A 26 -0.86 -33.02 -22.25
C TYR A 26 -0.73 -31.53 -21.95
N LYS A 27 -1.37 -30.66 -22.77
CA LYS A 27 -1.36 -29.20 -22.53
C LYS A 27 -1.95 -28.82 -21.18
N LYS A 28 -3.01 -29.52 -20.74
CA LYS A 28 -3.63 -29.31 -19.43
C LYS A 28 -2.66 -29.68 -18.31
N ASP A 29 -1.99 -30.82 -18.42
CA ASP A 29 -1.07 -31.33 -17.41
C ASP A 29 0.17 -30.44 -17.28
N VAL A 30 0.77 -30.03 -18.42
CA VAL A 30 1.85 -29.05 -18.45
C VAL A 30 1.42 -27.73 -17.79
N LYS A 31 0.23 -27.23 -18.11
CA LYS A 31 -0.29 -25.99 -17.52
C LYS A 31 -0.48 -26.13 -16.00
N GLN A 32 -0.99 -27.27 -15.53
CA GLN A 32 -1.16 -27.53 -14.10
C GLN A 32 0.19 -27.61 -13.37
N ALA A 33 1.16 -28.33 -13.92
CA ALA A 33 2.50 -28.44 -13.33
C ALA A 33 3.22 -27.08 -13.30
N LEU A 34 3.13 -26.28 -14.38
CA LEU A 34 3.68 -24.93 -14.41
C LEU A 34 3.03 -24.00 -13.38
N SER A 35 1.71 -24.12 -13.19
CA SER A 35 1.00 -23.34 -12.18
C SER A 35 1.49 -23.65 -10.77
N LYS A 36 1.69 -24.94 -10.45
CA LYS A 36 2.24 -25.37 -9.15
C LYS A 36 3.66 -24.86 -8.94
N LEU A 37 4.53 -24.96 -9.95
CA LEU A 37 5.89 -24.41 -9.88
C LEU A 37 5.87 -22.90 -9.58
N LYS A 38 5.04 -22.12 -10.29
CA LYS A 38 4.91 -20.68 -10.04
C LYS A 38 4.37 -20.36 -8.65
N GLU A 39 3.45 -21.17 -8.14
CA GLU A 39 2.92 -21.04 -6.79
C GLU A 39 4.03 -21.26 -5.75
N GLU A 40 4.78 -22.35 -5.86
CA GLU A 40 5.90 -22.65 -4.95
C GLU A 40 7.00 -21.59 -5.01
N GLN A 41 7.35 -21.11 -6.20
CA GLN A 41 8.30 -19.99 -6.37
C GLN A 41 7.81 -18.72 -5.69
N ARG A 42 6.51 -18.41 -5.79
CA ARG A 42 5.90 -17.25 -5.13
C ARG A 42 5.93 -17.40 -3.61
N LEU A 43 5.61 -18.60 -3.11
CA LEU A 43 5.64 -18.89 -1.66
C LEU A 43 7.07 -18.80 -1.12
N TYR A 44 8.05 -19.40 -1.79
CA TYR A 44 9.47 -19.28 -1.45
C TYR A 44 9.90 -17.80 -1.39
N LYS A 45 9.62 -17.03 -2.45
CA LYS A 45 9.93 -15.60 -2.49
C LYS A 45 9.29 -14.85 -1.32
N ALA A 46 8.03 -15.12 -1.01
CA ALA A 46 7.32 -14.48 0.10
C ALA A 46 7.95 -14.80 1.46
N ARG A 47 8.43 -16.04 1.69
CA ARG A 47 9.14 -16.40 2.93
C ARG A 47 10.46 -15.64 3.07
N VAL A 48 11.27 -15.62 2.01
CA VAL A 48 12.55 -14.90 1.97
C VAL A 48 12.36 -13.40 2.17
N ASP A 49 11.44 -12.80 1.41
CA ASP A 49 11.14 -11.37 1.51
C ASP A 49 10.57 -11.04 2.91
N GLY A 50 9.72 -11.91 3.48
CA GLY A 50 9.24 -11.76 4.86
C GLY A 50 10.37 -11.79 5.90
N ALA A 51 11.35 -12.67 5.74
CA ALA A 51 12.52 -12.72 6.63
C ALA A 51 13.42 -11.48 6.49
N LYS A 52 13.66 -11.00 5.26
CA LYS A 52 14.39 -9.74 5.01
C LYS A 52 13.70 -8.54 5.64
N ASN A 53 12.40 -8.42 5.43
CA ASN A 53 11.59 -7.33 5.99
C ASN A 53 11.60 -7.37 7.53
N ALA A 54 11.68 -8.55 8.15
CA ALA A 54 11.78 -8.66 9.60
C ALA A 54 13.11 -8.07 10.14
N ILE A 55 14.23 -8.30 9.44
CA ILE A 55 15.54 -7.70 9.78
C ILE A 55 15.48 -6.18 9.62
N GLU A 56 14.95 -5.70 8.49
CA GLU A 56 14.78 -4.27 8.24
C GLU A 56 13.90 -3.62 9.30
N ASN A 57 12.79 -4.26 9.67
CA ASN A 57 11.91 -3.78 10.73
C ASN A 57 12.63 -3.73 12.09
N ALA A 58 13.49 -4.69 12.41
CA ALA A 58 14.31 -4.66 13.63
C ALA A 58 15.28 -3.46 13.62
N HIS A 59 15.95 -3.21 12.49
CA HIS A 59 16.81 -2.02 12.32
C HIS A 59 16.01 -0.72 12.43
N ASN A 60 14.84 -0.64 11.80
CA ASN A 60 13.98 0.55 11.85
C ASN A 60 13.44 0.79 13.26
N THR A 61 13.06 -0.28 13.98
CA THR A 61 12.63 -0.19 15.38
C THR A 61 13.75 0.31 16.28
N TRP A 62 14.96 -0.21 16.10
CA TRP A 62 16.15 0.24 16.84
C TRP A 62 16.44 1.72 16.60
N ASN A 63 16.32 2.18 15.36
CA ASN A 63 16.57 3.56 14.97
C ASN A 63 15.37 4.50 15.14
N LYS A 64 14.26 4.03 15.72
CA LYS A 64 13.07 4.84 15.95
C LYS A 64 13.32 5.83 17.10
N THR A 65 12.84 7.05 16.92
CA THR A 65 12.86 8.06 17.96
C THR A 65 11.95 7.66 19.13
N ILE A 66 12.50 7.66 20.34
CA ILE A 66 11.82 7.34 21.59
C ILE A 66 11.07 8.57 22.11
N ALA A 67 11.73 9.73 22.09
CA ALA A 67 11.17 10.98 22.59
C ALA A 67 11.80 12.17 21.86
N THR A 68 11.06 13.28 21.81
CA THR A 68 11.50 14.54 21.20
C THR A 68 11.09 15.72 22.07
N ILE A 69 11.97 16.71 22.23
CA ILE A 69 11.63 18.00 22.83
C ILE A 69 12.45 19.12 22.20
N GLY A 70 11.78 20.12 21.62
CA GLY A 70 12.46 21.18 20.88
C GLY A 70 13.35 20.60 19.77
N GLU A 71 14.64 20.90 19.82
CA GLU A 71 15.64 20.38 18.87
C GLU A 71 16.30 19.06 19.30
N LEU A 72 15.86 18.46 20.42
CA LEU A 72 16.40 17.22 20.97
C LEU A 72 15.58 16.00 20.53
N SER A 73 16.28 14.96 20.09
CA SER A 73 15.72 13.66 19.74
C SER A 73 16.49 12.53 20.45
N LEU A 74 15.77 11.68 21.17
CA LEU A 74 16.30 10.50 21.84
C LEU A 74 16.02 9.26 20.99
N TYR A 75 17.04 8.42 20.81
CA TYR A 75 16.98 7.11 20.17
C TYR A 75 17.49 6.02 21.14
N ASN A 76 17.40 4.76 20.75
CA ASN A 76 17.89 3.64 21.59
C ASN A 76 19.40 3.72 21.88
N ASP A 77 20.17 4.34 21.00
CA ASP A 77 21.63 4.33 21.04
C ASP A 77 22.28 5.71 21.12
N ARG A 78 21.50 6.79 21.06
CA ARG A 78 22.03 8.16 21.03
C ARG A 78 21.00 9.23 21.38
N VAL A 79 21.50 10.41 21.71
CA VAL A 79 20.73 11.66 21.69
C VAL A 79 21.29 12.59 20.62
N GLU A 80 20.41 13.19 19.84
CA GLU A 80 20.75 14.14 18.79
C GLU A 80 20.19 15.53 19.12
N ALA A 81 20.96 16.56 18.78
CA ALA A 81 20.61 17.97 18.88
C ALA A 81 21.07 18.68 17.61
N LYS A 82 20.16 18.93 16.66
CA LYS A 82 20.36 19.59 15.34
C LYS A 82 21.61 19.15 14.55
N ASN A 83 22.80 19.59 14.95
CA ASN A 83 24.10 19.30 14.31
C ASN A 83 25.07 18.50 15.19
N SER A 84 24.64 18.07 16.38
CA SER A 84 25.45 17.34 17.36
C SER A 84 24.76 16.05 17.78
N LYS A 85 25.55 15.04 18.13
CA LYS A 85 25.06 13.79 18.70
C LYS A 85 25.96 13.30 19.82
N ILE A 86 25.35 12.66 20.80
CA ILE A 86 26.02 11.88 21.84
C ILE A 86 25.58 10.43 21.65
N GLN A 87 26.51 9.58 21.24
CA GLN A 87 26.30 8.14 21.18
C GLN A 87 26.41 7.55 22.59
N PHE A 88 25.52 6.63 22.93
CA PHE A 88 25.60 5.86 24.17
C PHE A 88 26.70 4.82 24.06
N VAL A 89 27.46 4.65 25.13
CA VAL A 89 28.54 3.68 25.25
C VAL A 89 28.28 2.83 26.47
N ALA A 90 28.39 1.51 26.32
CA ALA A 90 28.11 0.59 27.42
C ALA A 90 29.13 0.81 28.55
N GLY A 91 28.62 1.12 29.75
CA GLY A 91 29.44 1.38 30.93
C GLY A 91 29.85 2.85 31.12
N GLU A 92 29.41 3.75 30.24
CA GLU A 92 29.59 5.20 30.42
C GLU A 92 28.30 5.86 30.92
N ASP A 93 28.44 6.72 31.92
CA ASP A 93 27.34 7.55 32.40
C ASP A 93 27.25 8.85 31.62
N ILE A 94 26.02 9.27 31.35
CA ILE A 94 25.71 10.57 30.76
C ILE A 94 25.24 11.49 31.87
N GLN A 95 25.84 12.67 31.92
CA GLN A 95 25.43 13.74 32.82
C GLN A 95 24.35 14.58 32.14
N ILE A 96 23.24 14.79 32.84
CA ILE A 96 22.13 15.62 32.37
C ILE A 96 21.87 16.69 33.41
N GLU A 97 21.88 17.94 32.98
CA GLU A 97 21.66 19.10 33.85
C GLU A 97 20.51 19.94 33.27
N ILE A 98 19.54 20.28 34.11
CA ILE A 98 18.41 21.15 33.75
C ILE A 98 18.50 22.41 34.61
N ASN A 99 18.74 23.54 33.96
CA ASN A 99 18.81 24.85 34.60
C ASN A 99 17.68 25.75 34.09
N ALA A 100 17.13 26.58 34.98
CA ALA A 100 16.16 27.60 34.61
C ALA A 100 16.80 28.98 34.78
N SER A 101 16.57 29.88 33.81
CA SER A 101 17.02 31.28 33.89
C SER A 101 15.91 32.20 33.38
N GLY A 102 15.75 33.37 33.98
CA GLY A 102 14.75 34.37 33.60
C GLY A 102 13.89 34.82 34.79
N THR A 103 12.90 35.67 34.49
CA THR A 103 12.09 36.37 35.50
C THR A 103 10.61 36.18 35.22
N VAL A 104 9.80 36.10 36.27
CA VAL A 104 8.33 36.16 36.19
C VAL A 104 7.90 37.50 36.76
N TYR A 105 7.14 38.29 36.00
CA TYR A 105 6.62 39.57 36.45
C TYR A 105 5.20 39.82 35.94
N THR A 106 4.44 40.64 36.67
CA THR A 106 3.05 40.95 36.33
C THR A 106 2.94 42.42 35.95
N THR A 107 2.41 42.69 34.77
CA THR A 107 2.04 44.04 34.35
C THR A 107 0.54 44.24 34.61
N THR A 108 0.20 45.24 35.42
CA THR A 108 -1.19 45.61 35.68
C THR A 108 -1.55 46.88 34.91
N SER A 109 -2.53 46.80 34.01
CA SER A 109 -3.06 47.96 33.29
C SER A 109 -4.47 48.29 33.80
N THR A 110 -4.63 49.52 34.30
CA THR A 110 -5.92 50.05 34.77
C THR A 110 -6.45 51.10 33.79
N LYS A 111 -7.59 50.84 33.13
CA LYS A 111 -8.32 51.86 32.37
C LYS A 111 -9.47 52.40 33.22
N GLY A 112 -9.36 53.65 33.66
CA GLY A 112 -10.40 54.41 34.34
C GLY A 112 -10.61 55.76 33.67
N GLY A 113 -11.86 56.06 33.28
CA GLY A 113 -12.24 57.36 32.75
C GLY A 113 -12.16 58.45 33.84
N LYS A 114 -11.43 59.52 33.56
CA LYS A 114 -11.36 60.80 34.28
C LYS A 114 -11.26 60.74 35.82
N GLY A 115 -10.04 60.98 36.31
CA GLY A 115 -9.84 61.82 37.49
C GLY A 115 -9.96 61.14 38.85
N VAL A 116 -9.39 59.95 39.04
CA VAL A 116 -9.22 59.37 40.38
C VAL A 116 -7.73 59.15 40.65
N SER A 117 -7.24 59.79 41.71
CA SER A 117 -5.86 59.79 42.18
C SER A 117 -5.29 58.37 42.36
N LEU A 118 -4.12 58.12 41.77
CA LEU A 118 -3.34 56.88 41.88
C LEU A 118 -2.82 56.58 43.30
N GLY A 119 -3.02 57.48 44.27
CA GLY A 119 -2.42 57.39 45.61
C GLY A 119 -3.24 56.66 46.69
N GLY A 120 -4.45 56.17 46.40
CA GLY A 120 -5.37 55.66 47.44
C GLY A 120 -5.91 54.25 47.25
N ALA A 121 -5.64 53.58 46.13
CA ALA A 121 -6.24 52.28 45.78
C ALA A 121 -5.23 51.13 45.69
N VAL A 122 -4.01 51.30 46.22
CA VAL A 122 -2.94 50.29 46.16
C VAL A 122 -2.48 49.91 47.57
N VAL A 123 -3.38 49.41 48.41
CA VAL A 123 -3.01 48.63 49.60
C VAL A 123 -4.02 47.49 49.74
N GLY A 124 -3.60 46.26 49.43
CA GLY A 124 -4.34 45.05 49.81
C GLY A 124 -4.65 44.02 48.71
N GLY A 125 -4.08 44.11 47.51
CA GLY A 125 -4.49 43.25 46.38
C GLY A 125 -3.42 42.35 45.73
N VAL A 126 -2.22 42.22 46.29
CA VAL A 126 -1.12 41.49 45.61
C VAL A 126 -1.14 39.96 45.86
N VAL A 127 -2.06 39.44 46.68
CA VAL A 127 -2.10 37.98 47.02
C VAL A 127 -3.50 37.38 46.93
N ALA A 128 -4.28 37.74 45.91
CA ALA A 128 -5.45 36.94 45.52
C ALA A 128 -5.42 36.77 44.00
N GLY A 129 -5.56 35.53 43.53
CA GLY A 129 -5.43 35.14 42.13
C GLY A 129 -6.45 35.79 41.18
N PRO A 130 -6.56 35.30 39.94
CA PRO A 130 -7.20 35.99 38.81
C PRO A 130 -8.73 36.14 38.87
N LEU A 131 -9.36 36.13 40.05
CA LEU A 131 -10.80 36.31 40.22
C LEU A 131 -11.11 37.51 41.12
N GLY A 132 -11.33 38.65 40.46
CA GLY A 132 -12.34 39.66 40.77
C GLY A 132 -12.48 40.14 42.22
N ALA A 133 -11.74 41.18 42.60
CA ALA A 133 -12.19 42.11 43.64
C ALA A 133 -13.11 43.18 43.01
N VAL A 134 -14.43 42.94 43.04
CA VAL A 134 -15.42 43.99 42.76
C VAL A 134 -15.59 44.80 44.05
N VAL A 135 -14.91 45.95 44.14
CA VAL A 135 -15.18 46.92 45.20
C VAL A 135 -16.50 47.60 44.88
N GLY A 136 -17.55 47.21 45.61
CA GLY A 136 -18.85 47.86 45.55
C GLY A 136 -18.74 49.31 46.03
N GLY A 137 -18.86 50.25 45.09
CA GLY A 137 -18.88 51.67 45.40
C GLY A 137 -18.93 52.55 44.15
N SER A 138 -20.14 52.95 43.76
CA SER A 138 -20.47 54.07 42.86
C SER A 138 -19.83 54.09 41.44
N LYS A 139 -20.62 53.66 40.45
CA LYS A 139 -20.74 54.13 39.04
C LYS A 139 -19.51 54.32 38.12
N ASN A 140 -18.28 54.01 38.52
CA ASN A 140 -17.14 53.98 37.60
C ASN A 140 -16.44 52.61 37.62
N THR A 141 -16.78 51.75 36.66
CA THR A 141 -16.18 50.43 36.48
C THR A 141 -14.71 50.59 36.06
N VAL A 142 -13.78 50.58 37.02
CA VAL A 142 -12.35 50.48 36.74
C VAL A 142 -12.08 49.04 36.32
N THR A 143 -11.71 48.84 35.06
CA THR A 143 -11.30 47.52 34.56
C THR A 143 -9.79 47.39 34.75
N THR A 144 -9.39 46.51 35.67
CA THR A 144 -7.99 46.13 35.90
C THR A 144 -7.70 44.86 35.11
N THR A 145 -6.76 44.94 34.17
CA THR A 145 -6.24 43.76 33.46
C THR A 145 -4.86 43.44 34.01
N ASN A 146 -4.66 42.22 34.50
CA ASN A 146 -3.35 41.72 34.90
C ASN A 146 -2.83 40.82 33.77
N GLU A 147 -1.64 41.13 33.28
CA GLU A 147 -0.90 40.31 32.31
C GLU A 147 0.33 39.75 33.02
N VAL A 148 0.46 38.42 33.07
CA VAL A 148 1.62 37.75 33.65
C VAL A 148 2.60 37.45 32.52
N HIS A 149 3.80 38.02 32.62
CA HIS A 149 4.91 37.73 31.73
C HIS A 149 5.84 36.71 32.38
N ASP A 150 6.08 35.61 31.68
CA ASP A 150 7.02 34.56 32.08
C ASP A 150 8.08 34.42 31.00
N ASP A 151 9.21 35.11 31.20
CA ASP A 151 10.33 35.12 30.26
C ASP A 151 11.38 34.04 30.60
N ARG A 152 11.01 33.04 31.41
CA ARG A 152 11.94 31.97 31.79
C ARG A 152 12.26 31.10 30.59
N VAL A 153 13.52 30.66 30.54
CA VAL A 153 14.06 29.69 29.58
C VAL A 153 14.71 28.57 30.37
N ILE A 154 14.44 27.33 29.95
CA ILE A 154 15.05 26.13 30.50
C ILE A 154 16.22 25.74 29.60
N TYR A 155 17.37 25.46 30.18
CA TYR A 155 18.55 24.96 29.50
C TYR A 155 18.72 23.50 29.87
N ILE A 156 18.68 22.60 28.88
CA ILE A 156 19.02 21.19 29.05
C ILE A 156 20.44 21.01 28.52
N THR A 157 21.36 20.64 29.40
CA THR A 157 22.74 20.27 29.04
C THR A 157 22.89 18.76 29.14
N ILE A 158 23.37 18.12 28.08
CA ILE A 158 23.69 16.70 28.04
C ILE A 158 25.18 16.56 27.76
N ARG A 159 25.88 15.78 28.58
CA ARG A 159 27.33 15.59 28.51
C ARG A 159 27.71 14.12 28.63
N SER A 160 28.55 13.68 27.70
CA SER A 160 29.32 12.43 27.79
C SER A 160 30.80 12.76 28.00
N VAL A 161 31.65 11.72 28.06
CA VAL A 161 33.11 11.87 28.13
C VAL A 161 33.70 12.52 26.87
N THR A 162 33.02 12.39 25.72
CA THR A 162 33.52 12.83 24.41
C THR A 162 32.86 14.10 23.90
N ASN A 163 31.64 14.42 24.34
CA ASN A 163 30.88 15.54 23.77
C ASN A 163 29.90 16.13 24.78
N ALA A 164 29.51 17.38 24.58
CA ALA A 164 28.48 18.05 25.35
C ALA A 164 27.72 19.05 24.49
N PHE A 165 26.42 19.18 24.70
CA PHE A 165 25.63 20.25 24.10
C PHE A 165 24.55 20.74 25.07
N THR A 166 24.12 21.97 24.85
CA THR A 166 23.07 22.63 25.62
C THR A 166 22.01 23.16 24.68
N VAL A 167 20.73 22.89 24.99
CA VAL A 167 19.59 23.36 24.19
C VAL A 167 18.65 24.19 25.07
N GLN A 168 18.18 25.30 24.51
CA GLN A 168 17.17 26.16 25.13
C GLN A 168 15.77 25.62 24.84
N ILE A 169 14.97 25.49 25.89
CA ILE A 169 13.60 25.00 25.87
C ILE A 169 12.71 26.06 26.55
N PRO A 170 11.55 26.40 25.96
CA PRO A 170 10.59 27.31 26.58
C PRO A 170 10.17 26.85 27.99
N ALA A 171 9.97 27.79 28.93
CA ALA A 171 9.61 27.46 30.32
C ALA A 171 8.29 26.70 30.47
N ASN A 172 7.31 26.93 29.58
CA ASN A 172 6.06 26.17 29.59
C ASN A 172 6.25 24.67 29.29
N LEU A 173 7.44 24.24 28.85
CA LEU A 173 7.79 22.83 28.61
C LEU A 173 8.71 22.24 29.69
N GLU A 174 8.89 22.89 30.85
CA GLU A 174 9.78 22.38 31.92
C GLU A 174 9.46 20.94 32.34
N SER A 175 8.19 20.60 32.52
CA SER A 175 7.78 19.23 32.88
C SER A 175 8.18 18.21 31.80
N SER A 176 7.97 18.55 30.53
CA SER A 176 8.39 17.72 29.39
C SER A 176 9.93 17.61 29.31
N ALA A 177 10.66 18.67 29.65
CA ALA A 177 12.13 18.69 29.69
C ALA A 177 12.67 17.71 30.75
N ARG A 178 12.07 17.71 31.94
CA ARG A 178 12.39 16.75 33.01
C ARG A 178 12.07 15.32 32.60
N THR A 179 10.90 15.10 32.03
CA THR A 179 10.48 13.78 31.51
C THR A 179 11.43 13.28 30.42
N PHE A 180 11.87 14.16 29.52
CA PHE A 180 12.84 13.82 28.48
C PHE A 180 14.20 13.45 29.10
N ALA A 181 14.69 14.21 30.07
CA ALA A 181 15.94 13.90 30.78
C ALA A 181 15.88 12.53 31.49
N ASP A 182 14.77 12.23 32.17
CA ASP A 182 14.56 10.92 32.81
C ASP A 182 14.56 9.78 31.78
N ALA A 183 13.96 10.02 30.60
CA ALA A 183 13.98 9.07 29.49
C ALA A 183 15.40 8.86 28.95
N VAL A 184 16.20 9.92 28.79
CA VAL A 184 17.62 9.82 28.37
C VAL A 184 18.41 9.01 29.40
N TYR A 185 18.29 9.33 30.69
CA TYR A 185 18.98 8.61 31.77
C TYR A 185 18.61 7.13 31.77
N THR A 186 17.31 6.82 31.72
CA THR A 186 16.80 5.45 31.72
C THR A 186 17.27 4.67 30.48
N THR A 187 17.25 5.31 29.31
CA THR A 187 17.69 4.68 28.06
C THR A 187 19.19 4.41 28.09
N ASN A 188 20.01 5.36 28.56
CA ASN A 188 21.46 5.15 28.71
C ASN A 188 21.76 4.02 29.71
N LYS A 189 21.10 4.01 30.87
CA LYS A 189 21.27 2.98 31.89
C LYS A 189 20.94 1.57 31.36
N ASN A 190 19.94 1.47 30.50
CA ASN A 190 19.51 0.21 29.89
C ASN A 190 20.22 -0.09 28.56
N TYR A 191 21.08 0.80 28.06
CA TYR A 191 21.67 0.72 26.73
C TYR A 191 22.35 -0.63 26.47
N ARG A 192 23.17 -1.12 27.41
CA ARG A 192 23.86 -2.41 27.27
C ARG A 192 22.88 -3.57 27.06
N ASN A 193 21.82 -3.62 27.86
CA ASN A 193 20.82 -4.69 27.77
C ASN A 193 20.01 -4.57 26.48
N ASN A 194 19.62 -3.35 26.09
CA ASN A 194 18.89 -3.11 24.86
C ASN A 194 19.74 -3.48 23.62
N LEU A 195 21.03 -3.12 23.63
CA LEU A 195 21.97 -3.45 22.57
C LEU A 195 22.16 -4.97 22.45
N GLU A 196 22.36 -5.66 23.57
CA GLU A 196 22.51 -7.12 23.58
C GLU A 196 21.25 -7.82 23.06
N GLN A 197 20.06 -7.36 23.47
CA GLN A 197 18.79 -7.89 22.99
C GLN A 197 18.63 -7.66 21.49
N TYR A 198 18.88 -6.44 21.01
CA TYR A 198 18.83 -6.12 19.58
C TYR A 198 19.81 -6.96 18.75
N GLN A 199 21.04 -7.17 19.23
CA GLN A 199 22.02 -8.03 18.56
C GLN A 199 21.55 -9.48 18.48
N LYS A 200 20.97 -10.01 19.57
CA LYS A 200 20.36 -11.35 19.59
C LYS A 200 19.20 -11.47 18.60
N ASP A 201 18.33 -10.47 18.55
CA ASP A 201 17.19 -10.44 17.64
C ASP A 201 17.64 -10.42 16.17
N VAL A 202 18.58 -9.52 15.83
CA VAL A 202 19.15 -9.45 14.47
C VAL A 202 19.84 -10.77 14.11
N GLN A 203 20.64 -11.35 15.01
CA GLN A 203 21.31 -12.63 14.76
C GLN A 203 20.30 -13.76 14.50
N SER A 204 19.24 -13.86 15.30
CA SER A 204 18.17 -14.85 15.14
C SER A 204 17.43 -14.68 13.81
N LEU A 205 17.13 -13.43 13.43
CA LEU A 205 16.47 -13.10 12.16
C LEU A 205 17.38 -13.38 10.95
N THR A 206 18.68 -13.10 11.03
CA THR A 206 19.66 -13.46 9.99
C THR A 206 19.75 -14.97 9.82
N ALA A 207 19.84 -15.73 10.92
CA ALA A 207 19.84 -17.20 10.86
C ALA A 207 18.52 -17.75 10.28
N ARG A 208 17.38 -17.09 10.52
CA ARG A 208 16.13 -17.42 9.85
C ARG A 208 16.20 -17.15 8.35
N LEU A 209 16.70 -15.99 7.93
CA LEU A 209 16.86 -15.65 6.51
C LEU A 209 17.75 -16.67 5.79
N GLU A 210 18.87 -17.07 6.39
CA GLU A 210 19.76 -18.10 5.85
C GLU A 210 19.03 -19.44 5.66
N ARG A 211 18.26 -19.89 6.66
CA ARG A 211 17.46 -21.13 6.56
C ARG A 211 16.42 -21.05 5.45
N GLU A 212 15.65 -19.97 5.40
CA GLU A 212 14.61 -19.78 4.38
C GLU A 212 15.20 -19.64 2.97
N THR A 213 16.40 -19.06 2.85
CA THR A 213 17.13 -18.95 1.58
C THR A 213 17.69 -20.29 1.13
N ALA A 214 18.10 -21.15 2.06
CA ALA A 214 18.59 -22.49 1.74
C ALA A 214 17.45 -23.50 1.44
N ASP A 215 16.23 -23.26 1.91
CA ASP A 215 15.09 -24.16 1.74
C ASP A 215 14.42 -24.03 0.36
N HIS A 216 15.05 -24.66 -0.64
CA HIS A 216 14.55 -24.75 -2.01
C HIS A 216 13.76 -26.04 -2.30
N ALA A 217 13.62 -26.95 -1.32
CA ALA A 217 13.20 -28.32 -1.57
C ALA A 217 11.87 -28.45 -2.32
N GLN A 218 10.87 -27.63 -1.98
CA GLN A 218 9.56 -27.65 -2.65
C GLN A 218 9.60 -27.04 -4.06
N VAL A 219 10.42 -26.00 -4.26
CA VAL A 219 10.60 -25.39 -5.59
C VAL A 219 11.31 -26.39 -6.51
N ASP A 220 12.35 -27.06 -6.03
CA ASP A 220 13.10 -28.06 -6.79
C ASP A 220 12.22 -29.27 -7.14
N LEU A 221 11.40 -29.73 -6.19
CA LEU A 221 10.45 -30.82 -6.42
C LEU A 221 9.40 -30.43 -7.48
N ALA A 222 8.84 -29.22 -7.39
CA ALA A 222 7.86 -28.73 -8.35
C ALA A 222 8.47 -28.51 -9.75
N ASP A 223 9.71 -28.01 -9.82
CA ASP A 223 10.44 -27.82 -11.08
C ASP A 223 10.75 -29.16 -11.75
N LYS A 224 11.21 -30.15 -10.97
CA LYS A 224 11.39 -31.52 -11.45
C LYS A 224 10.08 -32.10 -11.97
N ALA A 225 9.00 -32.00 -11.21
CA ALA A 225 7.68 -32.51 -11.65
C ALA A 225 7.20 -31.82 -12.95
N HIS A 226 7.43 -30.52 -13.10
CA HIS A 226 7.12 -29.82 -14.34
C HIS A 226 7.98 -30.32 -15.51
N LYS A 227 9.29 -30.49 -15.32
CA LYS A 227 10.20 -31.04 -16.33
C LYS A 227 9.81 -32.45 -16.74
N ASP A 228 9.45 -33.31 -15.79
CA ASP A 228 9.00 -34.68 -16.04
C ASP A 228 7.71 -34.71 -16.88
N VAL A 229 6.74 -33.83 -16.59
CA VAL A 229 5.50 -33.71 -17.37
C VAL A 229 5.77 -33.19 -18.78
N VAL A 230 6.65 -32.19 -18.93
CA VAL A 230 7.03 -31.65 -20.24
C VAL A 230 7.80 -32.68 -21.08
N ALA A 231 8.64 -33.50 -20.45
CA ALA A 231 9.37 -34.58 -21.12
C ALA A 231 8.46 -35.77 -21.49
N ASN A 232 7.32 -35.95 -20.83
CA ASN A 232 6.41 -37.06 -21.08
C ASN A 232 5.52 -36.81 -22.30
N THR A 233 6.09 -36.95 -23.50
CA THR A 233 5.37 -36.85 -24.78
C THR A 233 4.83 -38.18 -25.29
N LEU A 234 5.06 -39.29 -24.57
CA LEU A 234 4.80 -40.66 -25.05
C LEU A 234 3.37 -40.86 -25.57
N ALA A 235 2.37 -40.37 -24.84
CA ALA A 235 0.96 -40.51 -25.24
C ALA A 235 0.62 -39.70 -26.50
N VAL A 236 1.18 -38.49 -26.63
CA VAL A 236 1.00 -37.64 -27.81
C VAL A 236 1.70 -38.26 -29.02
N ASP A 237 2.93 -38.74 -28.84
CA ASP A 237 3.72 -39.37 -29.89
C ASP A 237 3.13 -40.71 -30.34
N ALA A 238 2.55 -41.48 -29.42
CA ALA A 238 1.81 -42.70 -29.74
C ALA A 238 0.53 -42.38 -30.55
N ALA A 239 -0.26 -41.40 -30.09
CA ALA A 239 -1.48 -41.00 -30.79
C ALA A 239 -1.18 -40.42 -32.19
N LYS A 240 -0.09 -39.65 -32.33
CA LYS A 240 0.36 -39.13 -33.63
C LYS A 240 0.78 -40.25 -34.59
N ARG A 241 1.56 -41.23 -34.11
CA ARG A 241 1.94 -42.41 -34.91
C ARG A 241 0.72 -43.23 -35.33
N GLU A 242 -0.26 -43.37 -34.46
CA GLU A 242 -1.52 -44.06 -34.77
C GLU A 242 -2.34 -43.31 -35.82
N THR A 243 -2.44 -41.98 -35.71
CA THR A 243 -3.08 -41.15 -36.75
C THR A 243 -2.38 -41.28 -38.10
N GLU A 244 -1.04 -41.25 -38.13
CA GLU A 244 -0.25 -41.42 -39.35
C GLU A 244 -0.45 -42.81 -39.96
N ARG A 245 -0.49 -43.86 -39.13
CA ARG A 245 -0.78 -45.24 -39.56
C ARG A 245 -2.16 -45.33 -40.20
N CYS A 246 -3.20 -44.86 -39.52
CA CYS A 246 -4.57 -44.90 -40.04
C CYS A 246 -4.72 -44.05 -41.30
N HIS A 247 -4.10 -42.87 -41.35
CA HIS A 247 -4.12 -42.00 -42.54
C HIS A 247 -3.58 -42.71 -43.78
N ASN A 248 -2.48 -43.45 -43.65
CA ASN A 248 -1.86 -44.17 -44.76
C ASN A 248 -2.70 -45.34 -45.30
N LEU A 249 -3.70 -45.79 -44.53
CA LEU A 249 -4.65 -46.83 -44.93
C LEU A 249 -5.91 -46.27 -45.61
N VAL A 250 -6.16 -44.95 -45.53
CA VAL A 250 -7.35 -44.33 -46.13
C VAL A 250 -7.15 -44.17 -47.64
N PRO A 251 -8.12 -44.60 -48.48
CA PRO A 251 -8.08 -44.36 -49.92
C PRO A 251 -8.03 -42.85 -50.25
N VAL A 252 -7.16 -42.46 -51.20
CA VAL A 252 -6.95 -41.05 -51.61
C VAL A 252 -8.25 -40.36 -52.05
N GLN A 253 -9.14 -41.10 -52.70
CA GLN A 253 -10.44 -40.60 -53.18
C GLN A 253 -11.32 -40.11 -52.01
N GLU A 254 -11.34 -40.81 -50.89
CA GLU A 254 -12.12 -40.42 -49.71
C GLU A 254 -11.51 -39.21 -48.99
N LEU A 255 -10.18 -39.10 -48.98
CA LEU A 255 -9.48 -37.91 -48.44
C LEU A 255 -9.81 -36.65 -49.25
N GLU A 256 -9.91 -36.74 -50.58
CA GLU A 256 -10.29 -35.62 -51.44
C GLU A 256 -11.76 -35.22 -51.27
N GLU A 257 -12.67 -36.19 -51.20
CA GLU A 257 -14.10 -35.93 -50.95
C GLU A 257 -14.33 -35.28 -49.58
N ALA A 258 -13.62 -35.73 -48.55
CA ALA A 258 -13.66 -35.13 -47.21
C ALA A 258 -13.16 -33.68 -47.22
N LYS A 259 -12.04 -33.39 -47.91
CA LYS A 259 -11.51 -32.03 -48.07
C LYS A 259 -12.49 -31.12 -48.80
N LYS A 260 -13.11 -31.60 -49.89
CA LYS A 260 -14.10 -30.84 -50.68
C LYS A 260 -15.35 -30.53 -49.86
N THR A 261 -15.83 -31.50 -49.08
CA THR A 261 -16.99 -31.33 -48.20
C THR A 261 -16.71 -30.33 -47.09
N LYS A 262 -15.54 -30.42 -46.43
CA LYS A 262 -15.12 -29.48 -45.39
C LYS A 262 -15.01 -28.04 -45.93
N ARG A 263 -14.41 -27.85 -47.11
CA ARG A 263 -14.33 -26.54 -47.77
C ARG A 263 -15.72 -25.98 -48.07
N ARG A 264 -16.62 -26.80 -48.63
CA ARG A 264 -18.01 -26.40 -48.90
C ARG A 264 -18.73 -25.95 -47.63
N ASN A 265 -18.59 -26.69 -46.53
CA ASN A 265 -19.24 -26.35 -45.27
C ASN A 265 -18.69 -25.05 -44.66
N ILE A 266 -17.38 -24.79 -44.77
CA ILE A 266 -16.79 -23.51 -44.34
C ILE A 266 -17.33 -22.35 -45.19
N VAL A 267 -17.40 -22.52 -46.51
CA VAL A 267 -17.96 -21.50 -47.42
C VAL A 267 -19.42 -21.20 -47.09
N ILE A 268 -20.23 -22.24 -46.83
CA ILE A 268 -21.64 -22.09 -46.41
C ILE A 268 -21.73 -21.36 -45.06
N ALA A 269 -20.90 -21.71 -44.08
CA ALA A 269 -20.89 -21.04 -42.78
C ALA A 269 -20.52 -19.55 -42.90
N ILE A 270 -19.52 -19.21 -43.70
CA ILE A 270 -19.14 -17.81 -43.98
C ILE A 270 -20.28 -17.08 -44.69
N ALA A 271 -20.89 -17.68 -45.72
CA ALA A 271 -22.02 -17.10 -46.43
C ALA A 271 -23.23 -16.85 -45.50
N ALA A 272 -23.51 -17.77 -44.58
CA ALA A 272 -24.57 -17.61 -43.59
C ALA A 272 -24.29 -16.42 -42.65
N VAL A 273 -23.05 -16.25 -42.17
CA VAL A 273 -22.66 -15.10 -41.35
C VAL A 273 -22.82 -13.79 -42.13
N VAL A 274 -22.39 -13.75 -43.39
CA VAL A 274 -22.54 -12.56 -44.25
C VAL A 274 -24.00 -12.20 -44.47
N ILE A 275 -24.88 -13.19 -44.74
CA ILE A 275 -26.32 -12.96 -44.88
C ILE A 275 -26.92 -12.40 -43.59
N VAL A 276 -26.56 -12.96 -42.42
CA VAL A 276 -27.03 -12.45 -41.12
C VAL A 276 -26.60 -10.99 -40.93
N VAL A 277 -25.36 -10.64 -41.25
CA VAL A 277 -24.88 -9.25 -41.18
C VAL A 277 -25.68 -8.33 -42.11
N ILE A 278 -25.94 -8.75 -43.36
CA ILE A 278 -26.73 -7.96 -44.32
C ILE A 278 -28.17 -7.74 -43.81
N VAL A 279 -28.80 -8.78 -43.25
CA VAL A 279 -30.15 -8.67 -42.68
C VAL A 279 -30.18 -7.74 -41.48
N LEU A 280 -29.18 -7.81 -40.59
CA LEU A 280 -29.06 -6.90 -39.45
C LEU A 280 -28.87 -5.45 -39.89
N VAL A 281 -28.05 -5.20 -40.93
CA VAL A 281 -27.87 -3.86 -41.50
C VAL A 281 -29.17 -3.36 -42.15
N ALA A 282 -29.89 -4.21 -42.89
CA ALA A 282 -31.18 -3.83 -43.49
C ALA A 282 -32.24 -3.52 -42.42
N LEU A 283 -32.31 -4.32 -41.35
CA LEU A 283 -33.20 -4.07 -40.22
C LEU A 283 -32.83 -2.79 -39.46
N TYR A 284 -31.53 -2.52 -39.30
CA TYR A 284 -31.05 -1.27 -38.71
C TYR A 284 -31.45 -0.06 -39.57
N MET A 285 -31.30 -0.16 -40.89
CA MET A 285 -31.71 0.90 -41.83
C MET A 285 -33.23 1.12 -41.79
N ILE A 286 -34.04 0.05 -41.76
CA ILE A 286 -35.50 0.14 -41.62
C ILE A 286 -35.90 0.75 -40.26
N GLY A 287 -35.28 0.32 -39.16
CA GLY A 287 -35.52 0.89 -37.82
C GLY A 287 -35.14 2.37 -37.74
N SER A 288 -34.01 2.76 -38.32
CA SER A 288 -33.56 4.16 -38.36
C SER A 288 -34.51 5.05 -39.19
N SER A 289 -35.11 4.51 -40.25
CA SER A 289 -36.08 5.23 -41.09
C SER A 289 -37.40 5.54 -40.39
N GLN A 290 -37.84 4.69 -39.43
CA GLN A 290 -39.03 4.98 -38.62
C GLN A 290 -38.78 6.06 -37.55
N THR A 291 -37.59 6.09 -36.94
CA THR A 291 -37.22 7.19 -36.02
C THR A 291 -37.09 8.55 -36.69
N THR A 292 -36.68 8.61 -37.95
CA THR A 292 -36.67 9.88 -38.71
C THR A 292 -38.07 10.32 -39.14
N ALA A 293 -38.98 9.37 -39.39
CA ALA A 293 -40.38 9.70 -39.72
C ALA A 293 -41.14 10.25 -38.50
N SER A 294 -40.93 9.70 -37.29
CA SER A 294 -41.56 10.23 -36.07
C SER A 294 -41.01 11.61 -35.68
N ALA A 295 -39.70 11.86 -35.87
CA ALA A 295 -39.09 13.16 -35.59
C ALA A 295 -39.59 14.27 -36.54
N LEU A 296 -39.93 13.94 -37.80
CA LEU A 296 -40.54 14.88 -38.75
C LEU A 296 -42.00 15.20 -38.41
N TYR A 297 -42.74 14.26 -37.81
CA TYR A 297 -44.11 14.52 -37.35
C TYR A 297 -44.15 15.41 -36.10
N ASP A 298 -43.22 15.25 -35.14
CA ASP A 298 -43.13 16.14 -33.97
C ASP A 298 -42.66 17.56 -34.34
N TYR A 299 -41.82 17.71 -35.37
CA TYR A 299 -41.38 19.04 -35.84
C TYR A 299 -42.50 19.83 -36.54
N ALA A 300 -43.48 19.14 -37.14
CA ALA A 300 -44.61 19.78 -37.80
C ALA A 300 -45.63 20.35 -36.78
N ASP A 301 -45.79 19.72 -35.61
CA ASP A 301 -46.77 20.16 -34.61
C ASP A 301 -46.29 21.38 -33.79
N ILE A 302 -44.97 21.55 -33.65
CA ILE A 302 -44.38 22.75 -33.00
C ILE A 302 -44.55 24.02 -33.86
N TYR A 303 -44.55 23.90 -35.20
CA TYR A 303 -44.74 25.06 -36.08
C TYR A 303 -46.21 25.51 -36.17
N VAL A 304 -47.18 24.61 -35.97
CA VAL A 304 -48.61 24.98 -35.99
C VAL A 304 -49.03 25.70 -34.70
N ARG A 305 -48.41 25.37 -33.55
CA ARG A 305 -48.74 26.04 -32.28
C ARG A 305 -48.15 27.45 -32.08
N ASN A 306 -47.07 27.79 -32.77
CA ASN A 306 -46.40 29.10 -32.61
C ASN A 306 -46.69 30.12 -33.72
N GLY A 307 -47.53 29.78 -34.70
CA GLY A 307 -47.91 30.69 -35.80
C GLY A 307 -49.10 31.62 -35.52
N ALA A 308 -49.71 31.58 -34.34
CA ALA A 308 -50.94 32.34 -34.03
C ALA A 308 -50.71 33.72 -33.37
N TYR A 309 -49.50 34.26 -33.42
CA TYR A 309 -49.21 35.64 -33.01
C TYR A 309 -48.35 36.34 -34.05
N LEU A 310 -48.95 36.68 -35.20
CA LEU A 310 -48.53 37.81 -36.04
C LEU A 310 -49.61 38.08 -37.11
N ILE A 311 -50.41 39.11 -36.80
CA ILE A 311 -51.29 39.94 -37.66
C ILE A 311 -52.60 39.28 -38.13
#